data_AF-A0A852G7R0-F1
#
_entry.id   AF-A0A852G7R0-F1
#
_cell.length_a   1.000
_cell.length_b   1.000
_cell.length_c   1.000
_cell.angle_alpha   90.00
_cell.angle_beta   90.00
_cell.angle_gamma   90.00
#
_symmetry.space_group_name_H-M   'P 1'
#
loop_
_entity.id
_entity.type
_entity.pdbx_description
1 polymer ?
#
loop_
_entity_poly.entity_id
_entity_poly.type
_entity_poly.pdbx_seq_one_letter_code
_entity_poly.pdbx_strand_id
1 'polypeptide(L)'
;CGSNDIALMKLQRPAVLNTQVQTGQLPPPDTVLPDGYPCYLSGWGRLSTGGPLPERLQQALMPVVGFERCTQPDWWGSLSIRRTMICAGGAEKAGCNGDSGGPLNCQAADGSWEVHGIASFVSGLGCNAPKKPTVFTRVSAFEDWIAEVGDGVS
;
A
#
# COMPACT_ATOMS: atom_id res chain seq x y z
N CYS A 1 -11.01 -17.20 -2.79
CA CYS A 1 -11.17 -15.78 -2.44
C CYS A 1 -10.04 -14.98 -3.09
N GLY A 2 -10.39 -13.92 -3.81
CA GLY A 2 -9.58 -13.28 -4.85
C GLY A 2 -8.26 -12.70 -4.38
N SER A 3 -7.27 -12.76 -5.26
CA SER A 3 -5.85 -12.47 -5.02
C SER A 3 -5.41 -11.07 -5.44
N ASN A 4 -6.34 -10.26 -5.94
CA ASN A 4 -6.08 -9.01 -6.65
C ASN A 4 -7.05 -7.94 -6.11
N ASP A 5 -6.58 -7.11 -5.18
CA ASP A 5 -7.36 -6.03 -4.59
C ASP A 5 -6.87 -4.69 -5.15
N ILE A 6 -7.37 -4.37 -6.35
CA ILE A 6 -7.02 -3.18 -7.11
C ILE A 6 -8.21 -2.72 -7.96
N ALA A 7 -8.38 -1.42 -8.10
CA ALA A 7 -9.41 -0.80 -8.92
C ALA A 7 -8.92 0.53 -9.50
N LEU A 8 -9.49 0.94 -10.63
CA LEU A 8 -9.29 2.26 -11.23
C LEU A 8 -10.60 3.04 -11.23
N MET A 9 -10.50 4.36 -11.01
CA MET A 9 -11.64 5.27 -11.02
C MET A 9 -11.37 6.43 -11.96
N LYS A 10 -12.17 6.55 -13.03
CA LYS A 10 -12.13 7.71 -13.92
C LYS A 10 -12.87 8.88 -13.26
N LEU A 11 -12.19 9.99 -13.04
CA LEU A 11 -12.83 11.23 -12.61
C LEU A 11 -13.78 11.75 -13.70
N GLN A 12 -14.94 12.27 -13.30
CA GLN A 12 -15.89 12.87 -14.25
C GLN A 12 -15.29 14.08 -14.99
N ARG A 13 -14.35 14.79 -14.34
CA ARG A 13 -13.58 15.90 -14.90
C ARG A 13 -12.11 15.73 -14.53
N PRO A 14 -11.17 16.08 -15.43
CA PRO A 14 -9.75 16.03 -15.10
C PRO A 14 -9.41 16.87 -13.87
N ALA A 15 -8.51 16.35 -13.03
CA ALA A 15 -7.97 17.10 -11.90
C ALA A 15 -7.09 18.26 -12.41
N VAL A 16 -7.17 19.40 -11.73
CA VAL A 16 -6.29 20.55 -12.02
C VAL A 16 -5.01 20.39 -11.19
N LEU A 17 -3.93 19.99 -11.85
CA LEU A 17 -2.62 19.83 -11.20
C LEU A 17 -2.03 21.20 -10.84
N ASN A 18 -1.39 21.27 -9.66
CA ASN A 18 -0.76 22.47 -9.13
C ASN A 18 0.30 22.10 -8.08
N THR A 19 0.75 23.04 -7.25
CA THR A 19 1.76 22.80 -6.22
C THR A 19 1.27 21.94 -5.04
N GLN A 20 -0.05 21.81 -4.87
CA GLN A 20 -0.70 21.01 -3.83
C GLN A 20 -1.30 19.70 -4.38
N VAL A 21 -1.51 19.60 -5.69
CA VAL A 21 -2.11 18.44 -6.37
C VAL A 21 -1.17 17.97 -7.47
N GLN A 22 -0.58 16.80 -7.25
CA GLN A 22 0.33 16.13 -8.18
C GLN A 22 -0.05 14.65 -8.32
N THR A 23 0.36 14.03 -9.42
CA THR A 23 0.17 12.59 -9.66
C THR A 23 1.25 11.79 -8.95
N GLY A 24 0.87 10.66 -8.33
CA GLY A 24 1.84 9.67 -7.88
C GLY A 24 2.45 8.95 -9.09
N GLN A 25 3.75 8.65 -9.04
CA GLN A 25 4.39 7.87 -10.10
C GLN A 25 4.14 6.38 -9.88
N LEU A 26 3.97 5.66 -10.98
CA LEU A 26 3.90 4.21 -10.95
C LEU A 26 5.32 3.63 -10.89
N PRO A 27 5.55 2.57 -10.09
CA PRO A 27 6.84 1.90 -10.05
C PRO A 27 7.10 1.16 -11.36
N PRO A 28 8.37 0.89 -11.72
CA PRO A 28 8.66 0.06 -12.88
C PRO A 28 8.00 -1.33 -12.76
N PRO A 29 7.56 -1.95 -13.88
CA PRO A 29 6.93 -3.27 -13.86
C PRO A 29 7.77 -4.32 -13.13
N ASP A 30 7.11 -5.17 -12.36
CA ASP A 30 7.71 -6.23 -11.55
C ASP A 30 8.76 -5.81 -10.52
N THR A 31 8.84 -4.52 -10.20
CA THR A 31 9.71 -4.05 -9.11
C THR A 31 9.33 -4.70 -7.78
N VAL A 32 10.31 -5.30 -7.12
CA VAL A 32 10.19 -5.87 -5.77
C VAL A 32 11.10 -5.09 -4.83
N LEU A 33 10.51 -4.47 -3.82
CA LEU A 33 11.25 -3.73 -2.81
C LEU A 33 11.99 -4.69 -1.85
N PRO A 34 13.23 -4.35 -1.45
CA PRO A 34 13.98 -5.15 -0.49
C PRO A 34 13.39 -5.06 0.93
N ASP A 35 13.73 -6.03 1.77
CA ASP A 35 13.36 -6.01 3.18
C ASP A 35 13.93 -4.76 3.88
N GLY A 36 13.10 -4.09 4.68
CA GLY A 36 13.44 -2.86 5.38
C GLY A 36 13.38 -1.59 4.53
N TYR A 37 12.99 -1.66 3.25
CA TYR A 37 12.89 -0.47 2.41
C TYR A 37 11.93 0.57 3.01
N PRO A 38 12.34 1.84 3.16
CA PRO A 38 11.52 2.85 3.82
C PRO A 38 10.40 3.32 2.90
N CYS A 39 9.17 3.03 3.29
CA CYS A 39 7.97 3.53 2.64
C CYS A 39 7.07 4.25 3.64
N TYR A 40 6.09 5.00 3.15
CA TYR A 40 5.17 5.78 3.95
C TYR A 40 3.74 5.51 3.54
N LEU A 41 2.94 5.14 4.53
CA LEU A 41 1.49 5.12 4.40
C LEU A 41 0.96 6.50 4.80
N SER A 42 0.05 7.04 4.00
CA SER A 42 -0.66 8.28 4.30
C SER A 42 -2.16 8.05 4.22
N GLY A 43 -2.92 8.55 5.19
CA GLY A 43 -4.36 8.35 5.23
C GLY A 43 -5.05 9.02 6.41
N TRP A 44 -6.37 8.87 6.43
CA TRP A 44 -7.25 9.25 7.55
C TRP A 44 -7.80 8.01 8.25
N GLY A 45 -7.12 6.87 8.16
CA GLY A 45 -7.49 5.69 8.92
C GLY A 45 -7.39 5.92 10.43
N ARG A 46 -8.03 5.02 11.18
CA ARG A 46 -8.05 5.10 12.64
C ARG A 46 -6.64 5.02 13.21
N LEU A 47 -6.36 5.78 14.25
CA LEU A 47 -5.06 5.73 14.94
C LEU A 47 -4.90 4.49 15.83
N SER A 48 -6.01 3.81 16.13
CA SER A 48 -6.05 2.58 16.92
C SER A 48 -7.29 1.75 16.58
N THR A 49 -7.26 0.46 16.89
CA THR A 49 -8.40 -0.44 16.70
C THR A 49 -9.63 0.09 17.47
N GLY A 50 -10.69 0.46 16.75
CA GLY A 50 -11.91 1.02 17.34
C GLY A 50 -11.82 2.49 17.77
N GLY A 51 -10.65 3.14 17.64
CA GLY A 51 -10.46 4.56 17.96
C GLY A 51 -11.09 5.51 16.93
N PRO A 52 -11.18 6.82 17.22
CA PRO A 52 -11.76 7.80 16.30
C PRO A 52 -10.95 7.97 15.01
N LEU A 53 -11.58 8.52 13.97
CA LEU A 53 -10.90 8.94 12.76
C LEU A 53 -10.21 10.31 13.01
N PRO A 54 -8.97 10.51 12.55
CA PRO A 54 -8.26 11.77 12.67
C PRO A 54 -8.87 12.86 11.77
N GLU A 55 -8.82 14.11 12.21
CA GLU A 55 -9.28 15.27 11.40
C GLU A 55 -8.23 15.71 10.35
N ARG A 56 -6.96 15.40 10.59
CA ARG A 56 -5.84 15.77 9.71
C ARG A 56 -5.24 14.52 9.07
N LEU A 57 -4.70 14.67 7.86
CA LEU A 57 -3.97 13.60 7.19
C LEU A 57 -2.82 13.12 8.09
N GLN A 58 -2.71 11.81 8.24
CA GLN A 58 -1.66 11.17 9.01
C GLN A 58 -0.65 10.53 8.07
N GLN A 59 0.58 10.35 8.56
CA GLN A 59 1.64 9.66 7.85
C GLN A 59 2.39 8.74 8.81
N ALA A 60 2.69 7.52 8.35
CA ALA A 60 3.45 6.54 9.10
C ALA A 60 4.60 5.99 8.25
N LEU A 61 5.80 5.94 8.82
CA LEU A 61 6.91 5.16 8.27
C LEU A 61 6.56 3.67 8.39
N MET A 62 6.55 2.99 7.25
CA MET A 62 6.15 1.61 7.05
C MET A 62 7.29 0.90 6.31
N PRO A 63 8.31 0.38 7.02
CA PRO A 63 9.38 -0.38 6.40
C PRO A 63 8.79 -1.63 5.74
N VAL A 64 9.25 -1.94 4.53
CA VAL A 64 8.85 -3.15 3.81
C VAL A 64 9.29 -4.40 4.58
N VAL A 65 8.42 -5.39 4.60
CA VAL A 65 8.70 -6.74 5.08
C VAL A 65 8.77 -7.63 3.85
N GLY A 66 9.96 -8.16 3.58
CA GLY A 66 10.24 -9.03 2.45
C GLY A 66 9.33 -10.25 2.45
N PHE A 67 8.99 -10.72 1.26
CA PHE A 67 8.03 -11.80 1.03
C PHE A 67 8.33 -13.04 1.87
N GLU A 68 9.58 -13.50 1.87
CA GLU A 68 10.01 -14.70 2.61
C GLU A 68 9.84 -14.57 4.13
N ARG A 69 9.96 -13.35 4.67
CA ARG A 69 9.71 -13.09 6.09
C ARG A 69 8.20 -13.00 6.36
N CYS A 70 7.47 -12.32 5.49
CA CYS A 70 6.03 -12.15 5.66
C CYS A 70 5.25 -13.47 5.57
N THR A 71 5.75 -14.45 4.81
CA THR A 71 5.17 -15.79 4.64
C THR A 71 5.59 -16.79 5.71
N GLN A 72 6.44 -16.41 6.67
CA GLN A 72 6.81 -17.30 7.77
C GLN A 72 5.59 -17.74 8.58
N PRO A 73 5.58 -18.95 9.15
CA PRO A 73 4.42 -19.48 9.89
C PRO A 73 3.99 -18.63 11.09
N ASP A 74 4.93 -17.94 11.75
CA ASP A 74 4.66 -17.03 12.87
C ASP A 74 4.24 -15.61 12.41
N TRP A 75 4.34 -15.33 11.11
CA TRP A 75 3.83 -14.14 10.44
C TRP A 75 2.46 -14.44 9.81
N TRP A 76 2.23 -14.09 8.54
CA TRP A 76 0.97 -14.35 7.87
C TRP A 76 0.86 -15.77 7.33
N GLY A 77 1.98 -16.51 7.25
CA GLY A 77 2.03 -17.82 6.62
C GLY A 77 1.94 -17.76 5.09
N SER A 78 2.32 -18.86 4.45
CA SER A 78 2.39 -18.97 2.98
C SER A 78 1.02 -19.05 2.28
N LEU A 79 -0.05 -19.37 3.02
CA LEU A 79 -1.41 -19.49 2.47
C LEU A 79 -2.10 -18.12 2.31
N SER A 80 -1.66 -17.11 3.05
CA SER A 80 -2.32 -15.79 3.11
C SER A 80 -1.65 -14.72 2.25
N ILE A 81 -0.36 -14.87 1.94
CA ILE A 81 0.43 -13.85 1.21
C ILE A 81 0.84 -14.37 -0.16
N ARG A 82 0.67 -13.53 -1.18
CA ARG A 82 1.01 -13.82 -2.59
C ARG A 82 2.11 -12.89 -3.08
N ARG A 83 2.80 -13.28 -4.17
CA ARG A 83 3.85 -12.43 -4.80
C ARG A 83 3.31 -11.13 -5.41
N THR A 84 1.98 -11.02 -5.55
CA THR A 84 1.26 -9.81 -5.96
C THR A 84 0.96 -8.88 -4.77
N MET A 85 1.53 -9.14 -3.59
CA MET A 85 1.33 -8.37 -2.37
C MET A 85 2.66 -7.88 -1.79
N ILE A 86 2.61 -6.77 -1.07
CA ILE A 86 3.69 -6.22 -0.26
C ILE A 86 3.24 -6.20 1.19
N CYS A 87 4.13 -6.60 2.10
CA CYS A 87 3.91 -6.41 3.53
C CYS A 87 4.74 -5.21 3.99
N ALA A 88 4.18 -4.36 4.84
CA ALA A 88 4.95 -3.26 5.45
C ALA A 88 4.50 -2.96 6.88
N GLY A 89 5.42 -2.49 7.71
CA GLY A 89 5.20 -2.22 9.14
C GLY A 89 5.19 -3.51 9.98
N GLY A 90 4.27 -3.60 10.95
CA GLY A 90 4.12 -4.79 11.81
C GLY A 90 5.02 -4.83 13.04
N ALA A 91 5.67 -3.71 13.35
CA ALA A 91 6.41 -3.47 14.60
C ALA A 91 5.72 -2.38 15.42
N GLU A 92 6.19 -1.13 15.37
CA GLU A 92 5.63 -0.01 16.14
C GLU A 92 4.50 0.73 15.42
N LYS A 93 4.50 0.68 14.08
CA LYS A 93 3.51 1.34 13.21
C LYS A 93 2.87 0.34 12.26
N ALA A 94 1.58 0.54 12.02
CA ALA A 94 0.80 -0.22 11.06
C ALA A 94 -0.31 0.67 10.47
N GLY A 95 -0.77 0.32 9.28
CA GLY A 95 -2.04 0.83 8.77
C GLY A 95 -3.21 0.30 9.58
N CYS A 96 -4.32 1.01 9.55
CA CYS A 96 -5.51 0.63 10.31
C CYS A 96 -6.79 0.72 9.47
N ASN A 97 -7.91 0.37 10.08
CA ASN A 97 -9.22 0.47 9.45
C ASN A 97 -9.46 1.92 9.00
N GLY A 98 -9.84 2.10 7.74
CA GLY A 98 -10.03 3.41 7.10
C GLY A 98 -8.87 3.84 6.20
N ASP A 99 -7.75 3.13 6.22
CA ASP A 99 -6.65 3.34 5.24
C ASP A 99 -6.79 2.47 3.99
N SER A 100 -7.80 1.60 3.88
CA SER A 100 -7.99 0.70 2.74
C SER A 100 -8.12 1.49 1.43
N GLY A 101 -7.40 1.04 0.39
CA GLY A 101 -7.22 1.79 -0.86
C GLY A 101 -6.15 2.90 -0.80
N GLY A 102 -5.61 3.19 0.40
CA GLY A 102 -4.59 4.21 0.62
C GLY A 102 -3.22 3.81 0.03
N PRO A 103 -2.40 4.80 -0.37
CA PRO A 103 -1.13 4.54 -1.02
C PRO A 103 -0.02 4.20 -0.02
N LEU A 104 0.80 3.23 -0.37
CA LEU A 104 2.13 3.01 0.19
C LEU A 104 3.15 3.67 -0.74
N ASN A 105 3.61 4.86 -0.35
CA ASN A 105 4.54 5.66 -1.14
C ASN A 105 5.98 5.34 -0.74
N CYS A 106 6.84 5.10 -1.70
CA CYS A 106 8.25 4.81 -1.47
C CYS A 106 9.08 5.77 -2.33
N GLN A 107 10.18 6.28 -1.76
CA GLN A 107 11.02 7.24 -2.47
C GLN A 107 12.08 6.51 -3.29
N ALA A 108 12.08 6.70 -4.61
CA ALA A 108 13.05 6.11 -5.52
C ALA A 108 14.44 6.76 -5.37
N ALA A 109 15.46 6.14 -5.99
CA ALA A 109 16.84 6.59 -5.90
C ALA A 109 17.09 7.99 -6.49
N ASP A 110 16.26 8.42 -7.43
CA ASP A 110 16.30 9.76 -8.03
C ASP A 110 15.53 10.81 -7.20
N GLY A 111 14.94 10.40 -6.06
CA GLY A 111 14.19 11.26 -5.16
C GLY A 111 12.70 11.37 -5.48
N SER A 112 12.22 10.76 -6.56
CA SER A 112 10.81 10.72 -6.91
C SER A 112 10.00 9.81 -5.97
N TRP A 113 8.68 10.04 -5.91
CA TRP A 113 7.77 9.27 -5.06
C TRP A 113 6.91 8.34 -5.92
N GLU A 114 7.04 7.05 -5.66
CA GLU A 114 6.33 5.99 -6.38
C GLU A 114 5.29 5.32 -5.47
N VAL A 115 4.14 4.97 -6.05
CA VAL A 115 3.08 4.23 -5.35
C VAL A 115 3.32 2.74 -5.52
N HIS A 116 4.03 2.13 -4.57
CA HIS A 116 4.37 0.70 -4.64
C HIS A 116 3.26 -0.21 -4.17
N GLY A 117 2.39 0.27 -3.28
CA GLY A 117 1.35 -0.53 -2.66
C GLY A 117 0.01 0.17 -2.52
N ILE A 118 -1.08 -0.61 -2.56
CA ILE A 118 -2.44 -0.17 -2.24
C ILE A 118 -2.89 -0.93 -0.99
N ALA A 119 -3.26 -0.23 0.07
CA ALA A 119 -3.62 -0.86 1.34
C ALA A 119 -4.83 -1.79 1.16
N SER A 120 -4.66 -3.08 1.44
CA SER A 120 -5.68 -4.10 1.22
C SER A 120 -6.28 -4.55 2.55
N PHE A 121 -5.50 -5.20 3.41
CA PHE A 121 -6.00 -5.73 4.68
C PHE A 121 -5.00 -5.68 5.83
N VAL A 122 -5.56 -5.79 7.04
CA VAL A 122 -4.85 -5.84 8.32
C VAL A 122 -5.31 -7.05 9.13
N SER A 123 -4.65 -7.33 10.26
CA SER A 123 -5.05 -8.42 11.15
C SER A 123 -6.42 -8.19 11.76
N GLY A 124 -7.23 -9.26 11.87
CA GLY A 124 -8.46 -9.27 12.65
C GLY A 124 -8.22 -9.11 14.16
N LEU A 125 -6.99 -9.29 14.65
CA LEU A 125 -6.60 -9.02 16.04
C LEU A 125 -6.48 -7.52 16.35
N GLY A 126 -6.53 -6.68 15.32
CA GLY A 126 -6.38 -5.23 15.42
C GLY A 126 -5.23 -4.70 14.57
N CYS A 127 -5.24 -3.39 14.42
CA CYS A 127 -4.16 -2.64 13.81
C CYS A 127 -2.92 -2.74 14.71
N ASN A 128 -1.74 -2.86 14.11
CA ASN A 128 -0.45 -2.97 14.82
C ASN A 128 -0.24 -4.25 15.64
N ALA A 129 -0.87 -5.36 15.24
CA ALA A 129 -0.56 -6.66 15.82
C ALA A 129 0.90 -7.08 15.50
N PRO A 130 1.69 -7.53 16.49
CA PRO A 130 3.07 -7.97 16.26
C PRO A 130 3.15 -9.07 15.20
N LYS A 131 4.13 -8.98 14.28
CA LYS A 131 4.31 -9.94 13.17
C LYS A 131 3.08 -10.08 12.26
N LYS A 132 2.21 -9.07 12.24
CA LYS A 132 1.08 -8.95 11.30
C LYS A 132 1.17 -7.58 10.62
N PRO A 133 2.19 -7.38 9.77
CA PRO A 133 2.30 -6.15 8.98
C PRO A 133 1.04 -5.93 8.14
N THR A 134 0.76 -4.67 7.82
CA THR A 134 -0.29 -4.33 6.87
C THR A 134 0.07 -4.91 5.51
N VAL A 135 -0.92 -5.51 4.84
CA VAL A 135 -0.76 -6.10 3.52
C VAL A 135 -1.32 -5.15 2.48
N PHE A 136 -0.51 -4.92 1.46
CA PHE A 136 -0.78 -4.04 0.34
C PHE A 136 -0.80 -4.87 -0.94
N THR A 137 -1.65 -4.49 -1.91
CA THR A 137 -1.53 -4.97 -3.28
C THR A 137 -0.31 -4.34 -3.93
N ARG A 138 0.57 -5.14 -4.55
CA ARG A 138 1.79 -4.67 -5.23
C ARG A 138 1.43 -4.05 -6.58
N VAL A 139 1.57 -2.73 -6.70
CA VAL A 139 1.19 -2.00 -7.92
C VAL A 139 1.99 -2.45 -9.14
N SER A 140 3.31 -2.67 -8.96
CA SER A 140 4.19 -3.13 -10.04
C SER A 140 3.80 -4.48 -10.66
N ALA A 141 2.91 -5.26 -10.02
CA ALA A 141 2.38 -6.51 -10.56
C ALA A 141 1.19 -6.33 -11.51
N PHE A 142 0.65 -5.11 -11.60
CA PHE A 142 -0.57 -4.79 -12.34
C PHE A 142 -0.38 -3.64 -13.35
N GLU A 143 0.87 -3.25 -13.65
CA GLU A 143 1.17 -2.18 -14.62
C GLU A 143 0.52 -2.44 -15.98
N ASP A 144 0.61 -3.66 -16.52
CA ASP A 144 -0.02 -4.01 -17.79
C ASP A 144 -1.54 -3.79 -17.77
N TRP A 145 -2.19 -4.17 -16.66
CA TRP A 145 -3.63 -3.99 -16.48
C TRP A 145 -4.00 -2.51 -16.30
N ILE A 146 -3.16 -1.74 -15.59
CA ILE A 146 -3.34 -0.29 -15.42
C ILE A 146 -3.22 0.42 -16.77
N ALA A 147 -2.24 0.05 -17.59
CA ALA A 147 -2.03 0.60 -18.92
C ALA A 147 -3.20 0.24 -19.86
N GLU A 148 -3.58 -1.04 -19.93
CA GLU A 148 -4.68 -1.50 -20.80
C GLU A 148 -6.01 -0.79 -20.47
N VAL A 149 -6.36 -0.71 -19.18
CA VAL A 149 -7.60 -0.06 -18.75
C VAL A 149 -7.48 1.46 -18.82
N GLY A 150 -6.30 2.03 -18.55
CA GLY A 150 -6.04 3.47 -18.61
C GLY A 150 -6.12 4.02 -20.04
N ASP A 151 -5.56 3.31 -21.01
CA ASP A 151 -5.58 3.68 -22.43
C ASP A 151 -6.98 3.51 -23.04
N GLY A 152 -7.77 2.56 -22.56
CA GLY A 152 -9.19 2.41 -22.92
C GLY A 152 -10.10 3.56 -22.43
N VAL A 153 -9.53 4.52 -21.68
CA VAL A 153 -10.24 5.62 -21.02
C VAL A 153 -9.82 6.99 -21.57
N SER A 154 -8.84 7.07 -22.47
CA SER A 154 -8.44 8.31 -23.17
C SER A 154 -9.43 8.73 -24.25
#